data_AF-A0A7J5XUQ2-F1
#
_entry.id   AF-A0A7J5XUQ2-F1
#
_cell.length_a   1.000
_cell.length_b   1.000
_cell.length_c   1.000
_cell.angle_alpha   90.00
_cell.angle_beta   90.00
_cell.angle_gamma   90.00
#
_symmetry.space_group_name_H-M   'P 1'
#
loop_
_entity.id
_entity.type
_entity.pdbx_description
1 polymer ?
#
loop_
_entity_poly.entity_id
_entity_poly.type
_entity_poly.pdbx_seq_one_letter_code
_entity_poly.pdbx_strand_id
1 'polypeptide(L)'
;MNDNLLVIQYNPKCVVPKCLNQGVCLPRFTEKGNLEVLLFTIRSKMSQQSESAWERLEKAEHERELALRNELIRQEKLEMLAARFDRKSSYAGDDNFGTDLGAVEAATRKHEAIETDIGAYWERVAAVESVAKELEAERYHDVRRVTARRDNVLRLWEYLKELLAARRERLNAHREPPETV
;
A
#
# COMPACT_ATOMS: atom_id res chain seq x y z
N MET A 1 -6.33 -32.42 53.11
CA MET A 1 -6.57 -33.37 52.02
C MET A 1 -8.06 -33.42 51.77
N ASN A 2 -8.41 -33.25 50.50
CA ASN A 2 -9.64 -33.65 49.85
C ASN A 2 -10.83 -32.71 49.99
N ASP A 3 -10.87 -31.80 49.02
CA ASP A 3 -12.04 -31.59 48.18
C ASP A 3 -12.86 -32.88 48.02
N ASN A 4 -14.17 -32.78 48.24
CA ASN A 4 -15.10 -33.63 47.53
C ASN A 4 -16.32 -32.81 47.12
N LEU A 5 -16.26 -32.45 45.85
CA LEU A 5 -17.21 -31.69 45.06
C LEU A 5 -18.50 -32.51 44.92
N LEU A 6 -19.56 -32.14 45.66
CA LEU A 6 -20.92 -32.52 45.32
C LEU A 6 -21.44 -31.53 44.28
N VAL A 7 -21.28 -31.91 43.02
CA VAL A 7 -21.87 -31.23 41.88
C VAL A 7 -23.39 -31.35 42.00
N ILE A 8 -24.04 -30.32 42.53
CA ILE A 8 -25.48 -30.14 42.35
C ILE A 8 -25.68 -29.69 40.92
N GLN A 9 -26.07 -30.62 40.05
CA GLN A 9 -26.50 -30.33 38.69
C GLN A 9 -27.70 -29.39 38.75
N TYR A 10 -27.53 -28.19 38.21
CA TYR A 10 -28.64 -27.29 37.91
C TYR A 10 -29.58 -28.02 36.93
N ASN A 11 -30.76 -28.42 37.39
CA ASN A 11 -31.77 -29.02 36.53
C ASN A 11 -32.80 -27.93 36.19
N PRO A 12 -32.77 -27.33 34.98
CA PRO A 12 -33.58 -26.17 34.63
C PRO A 12 -35.08 -26.48 34.46
N LYS A 13 -35.58 -27.63 34.92
CA LYS A 13 -36.90 -28.16 34.57
C LYS A 13 -38.00 -28.13 35.64
N CYS A 14 -37.77 -27.67 36.87
CA CYS A 14 -38.84 -27.72 37.89
C CYS A 14 -38.91 -26.47 38.78
N VAL A 15 -39.57 -25.42 38.28
CA VAL A 15 -40.33 -24.50 39.15
C VAL A 15 -41.79 -24.77 38.80
N VAL A 16 -42.55 -25.44 39.66
CA VAL A 16 -43.93 -25.87 39.35
C VAL A 16 -44.93 -24.83 39.87
N PRO A 17 -45.61 -24.04 39.03
CA PRO A 17 -46.73 -23.20 39.43
C PRO A 17 -48.05 -23.87 39.01
N LYS A 18 -48.95 -24.10 39.96
CA LYS A 18 -50.33 -24.61 39.81
C LYS A 18 -50.80 -24.80 38.35
N CYS A 19 -50.55 -25.98 37.80
CA CYS A 19 -51.17 -26.41 36.54
C CYS A 19 -52.67 -26.58 36.79
N LEU A 20 -53.52 -25.93 35.98
CA LEU A 20 -54.89 -26.40 35.82
C LEU A 20 -54.85 -27.82 35.25
N ASN A 21 -55.85 -28.61 35.59
CA ASN A 21 -55.90 -30.08 35.58
C ASN A 21 -55.81 -30.78 34.20
N GLN A 22 -55.08 -30.22 33.22
CA GLN A 22 -54.94 -30.72 31.85
C GLN A 22 -53.55 -30.48 31.22
N GLY A 23 -52.50 -30.17 32.00
CA GLY A 23 -51.12 -30.12 31.48
C GLY A 23 -50.80 -28.96 30.53
N VAL A 24 -51.69 -27.97 30.40
CA VAL A 24 -51.50 -26.78 29.55
C VAL A 24 -51.10 -25.59 30.42
N CYS A 25 -49.98 -24.94 30.09
CA CYS A 25 -49.54 -23.70 30.75
C CYS A 25 -50.50 -22.54 30.46
N LEU A 26 -50.75 -21.66 31.44
CA LEU A 26 -51.60 -20.48 31.26
C LEU A 26 -51.06 -19.56 30.14
N PRO A 27 -51.93 -19.01 29.26
CA PRO A 27 -51.52 -18.14 28.14
C PRO A 27 -50.65 -16.94 28.53
N ARG A 28 -50.88 -16.34 29.71
CA ARG A 28 -50.04 -15.23 30.21
C ARG A 28 -48.61 -15.65 30.55
N PHE A 29 -48.40 -16.91 30.95
CA PHE A 29 -47.07 -17.44 31.26
C PHE A 29 -46.30 -17.84 30.00
N THR A 30 -46.99 -18.34 28.97
CA THR A 30 -46.38 -18.62 27.67
C THR A 30 -45.98 -17.32 26.96
N GLU A 31 -46.84 -16.29 26.97
CA GLU A 31 -46.48 -14.96 26.44
C GLU A 31 -45.28 -14.35 27.16
N LYS A 32 -45.24 -14.40 28.50
CA LYS A 32 -44.11 -13.89 29.27
C LYS A 32 -42.80 -14.62 28.94
N GLY A 33 -42.82 -15.95 28.89
CA GLY A 33 -41.64 -16.74 28.50
C GLY A 33 -41.18 -16.45 27.06
N ASN A 34 -42.12 -16.30 26.12
CA ASN A 34 -41.82 -15.95 24.74
C ASN A 34 -41.19 -14.55 24.62
N LEU A 35 -41.68 -13.58 25.39
CA LEU A 35 -41.12 -12.22 25.45
C LEU A 35 -39.71 -12.21 26.05
N GLU A 36 -39.46 -13.00 27.11
CA GLU A 36 -38.13 -13.12 27.71
C GLU A 36 -37.11 -13.73 26.74
N VAL A 37 -37.49 -14.77 25.99
CA VAL A 37 -36.64 -15.36 24.93
C VAL A 37 -36.39 -14.37 23.79
N LEU A 38 -37.41 -13.63 23.36
CA LEU A 38 -37.27 -12.60 22.33
C LEU A 38 -36.33 -11.48 22.79
N LEU A 39 -36.49 -11.00 24.02
CA LEU A 39 -35.61 -9.98 24.60
C LEU A 39 -34.16 -10.45 24.68
N PHE A 40 -33.93 -11.70 25.12
CA PHE A 40 -32.59 -12.29 25.14
C PHE A 40 -32.00 -12.37 23.73
N THR A 41 -32.79 -12.80 22.75
CA THR A 41 -32.37 -12.92 21.35
C THR A 41 -32.02 -11.57 20.74
N ILE A 42 -32.84 -10.54 20.98
CA ILE A 42 -32.58 -9.17 20.50
C ILE A 42 -31.31 -8.63 21.15
N ARG A 43 -31.16 -8.78 22.48
CA ARG A 43 -30.00 -8.27 23.21
C ARG A 43 -28.70 -8.97 22.79
N SER A 44 -28.75 -10.29 22.60
CA SER A 44 -27.62 -11.08 22.11
C SER A 44 -27.24 -10.68 20.68
N LYS A 45 -28.22 -10.53 19.79
CA LYS A 45 -27.98 -10.06 18.41
C LYS A 45 -27.41 -8.64 18.37
N MET A 46 -27.91 -7.74 19.21
CA MET A 46 -27.38 -6.38 19.30
C MET A 46 -25.93 -6.36 19.80
N SER A 47 -25.60 -7.18 20.80
CA SER A 47 -24.21 -7.31 21.29
C SER A 47 -23.29 -7.84 20.20
N GLN A 48 -23.69 -8.92 19.50
CA GLN A 48 -22.91 -9.50 18.40
C GLN A 48 -22.74 -8.52 17.22
N GLN A 49 -23.78 -7.78 16.86
CA GLN A 49 -23.69 -6.76 15.81
C GLN A 49 -22.76 -5.61 16.22
N SER A 50 -22.83 -5.18 17.48
CA SER A 50 -21.93 -4.18 18.04
C SER A 50 -20.49 -4.67 18.00
N GLU A 51 -20.19 -5.85 18.56
CA GLU A 51 -18.84 -6.44 18.58
C GLU A 51 -18.27 -6.62 17.18
N SER A 52 -19.03 -7.19 16.25
CA SER A 52 -18.59 -7.37 14.86
C SER A 52 -18.39 -6.04 14.11
N ALA A 53 -19.16 -4.99 14.44
CA ALA A 53 -18.94 -3.66 13.88
C ALA A 53 -17.64 -3.03 14.41
N TRP A 54 -17.33 -3.23 15.69
CA TRP A 54 -16.08 -2.79 16.30
C TRP A 54 -14.86 -3.50 15.71
N GLU A 55 -14.90 -4.82 15.59
CA GLU A 55 -13.80 -5.59 14.96
C GLU A 55 -13.54 -5.14 13.51
N ARG A 56 -14.61 -4.84 12.76
CA ARG A 56 -14.49 -4.31 11.39
C ARG A 56 -13.85 -2.93 11.36
N LEU A 57 -14.19 -2.07 12.33
CA LEU A 57 -13.62 -0.74 12.44
C LEU A 57 -12.13 -0.82 12.79
N GLU A 58 -11.76 -1.61 13.81
CA GLU A 58 -10.36 -1.83 14.20
C GLU A 58 -9.54 -2.40 13.05
N LYS A 59 -10.09 -3.36 12.30
CA LYS A 59 -9.42 -3.92 11.12
C LYS A 59 -9.22 -2.86 10.03
N ALA A 60 -10.24 -2.06 9.72
CA ALA A 60 -10.16 -1.01 8.72
C ALA A 60 -9.19 0.11 9.14
N GLU A 61 -9.13 0.45 10.43
CA GLU A 61 -8.16 1.39 10.98
C GLU A 61 -6.73 0.86 10.84
N HIS A 62 -6.50 -0.40 11.19
CA HIS A 62 -5.19 -1.03 11.08
C HIS A 62 -4.72 -1.10 9.61
N GLU A 63 -5.60 -1.49 8.69
CA GLU A 63 -5.31 -1.51 7.25
C GLU A 63 -4.98 -0.11 6.73
N ARG A 64 -5.71 0.92 7.18
CA ARG A 64 -5.45 2.32 6.83
C ARG A 64 -4.10 2.79 7.38
N GLU A 65 -3.76 2.44 8.61
CA GLU A 65 -2.47 2.79 9.22
C GLU A 65 -1.31 2.15 8.44
N LEU A 66 -1.42 0.87 8.10
CA LEU A 66 -0.42 0.17 7.29
C LEU A 66 -0.28 0.79 5.90
N ALA A 67 -1.38 1.12 5.24
CA ALA A 67 -1.37 1.78 3.95
C ALA A 67 -0.67 3.15 4.01
N LEU A 68 -0.94 3.95 5.05
CA LEU A 68 -0.28 5.24 5.27
C LEU A 68 1.22 5.09 5.53
N ARG A 69 1.63 4.14 6.38
CA ARG A 69 3.05 3.86 6.65
C ARG A 69 3.80 3.43 5.40
N ASN A 70 3.19 2.55 4.59
CA ASN A 70 3.75 2.09 3.33
C ASN A 70 3.91 3.24 2.32
N GLU A 71 2.91 4.10 2.20
CA GLU A 71 3.00 5.26 1.29
C GLU A 71 4.04 6.28 1.78
N LEU A 72 4.20 6.48 3.09
CA LEU A 72 5.25 7.37 3.64
C LEU A 72 6.66 6.89 3.28
N ILE A 73 6.94 5.60 3.51
CA ILE A 73 8.22 4.96 3.13
C ILE A 73 8.46 5.08 1.61
N ARG A 74 7.39 4.97 0.82
CA ARG A 74 7.47 5.12 -0.63
C ARG A 74 7.81 6.56 -1.04
N GLN A 75 7.25 7.56 -0.38
CA GLN A 75 7.56 8.98 -0.62
C GLN A 75 9.01 9.32 -0.26
N GLU A 76 9.55 8.81 0.84
CA GLU A 76 10.97 8.97 1.19
C GLU A 76 11.89 8.35 0.14
N LYS A 77 11.54 7.15 -0.37
CA LYS A 77 12.28 6.51 -1.46
C LYS A 77 12.26 7.33 -2.74
N LEU A 78 11.15 8.00 -3.04
CA LEU A 78 11.04 8.92 -4.19
C LEU A 78 11.93 10.15 -4.03
N GLU A 79 12.02 10.71 -2.83
CA GLU A 79 12.87 11.88 -2.56
C GLU A 79 14.36 11.53 -2.62
N MET A 80 14.76 10.38 -2.07
CA MET A 80 16.12 9.88 -2.26
C MET A 80 16.47 9.66 -3.73
N LEU A 81 15.52 9.15 -4.52
CA LEU A 81 15.71 8.97 -5.97
C LEU A 81 15.90 10.32 -6.68
N ALA A 82 15.05 11.31 -6.38
CA ALA A 82 15.16 12.66 -6.93
C ALA A 82 16.50 13.32 -6.56
N ALA A 83 16.94 13.21 -5.31
CA ALA A 83 18.22 13.77 -4.88
C ALA A 83 19.43 13.10 -5.58
N ARG A 84 19.35 11.79 -5.86
CA ARG A 84 20.40 11.08 -6.62
C ARG A 84 20.39 11.48 -8.10
N PHE A 85 19.20 11.76 -8.64
CA PHE A 85 18.99 12.26 -10.00
C PHE A 85 19.65 13.63 -10.21
N ASP A 86 19.42 14.58 -9.30
CA ASP A 86 20.02 15.93 -9.40
C ASP A 86 21.55 15.86 -9.45
N ARG A 87 22.16 15.02 -8.61
CA ARG A 87 23.61 14.80 -8.63
C ARG A 87 24.10 14.22 -9.96
N LYS A 88 23.38 13.27 -10.54
CA LYS A 88 23.80 12.59 -11.79
C LYS A 88 23.57 13.45 -13.03
N SER A 89 22.52 14.28 -13.05
CA SER A 89 22.26 15.25 -14.12
C SER A 89 23.35 16.34 -14.20
N SER A 90 23.88 16.79 -13.04
CA SER A 90 25.01 17.73 -12.99
C SER A 90 26.25 17.20 -13.72
N TYR A 91 26.58 15.92 -13.58
CA TYR A 91 27.70 15.28 -14.31
C TYR A 91 27.43 15.04 -15.81
N ALA A 92 26.18 15.14 -16.26
CA ALA A 92 25.82 15.01 -17.67
C ALA A 92 26.06 16.30 -18.47
N GLY A 93 26.15 17.45 -17.79
CA GLY A 93 26.50 18.75 -18.39
C GLY A 93 27.99 19.08 -18.40
N ASP A 94 28.84 18.23 -17.79
CA ASP A 94 30.28 18.46 -17.74
C ASP A 94 30.96 17.89 -19.01
N ASP A 95 31.08 18.76 -20.02
CA ASP A 95 31.49 18.44 -21.41
C ASP A 95 33.03 18.41 -21.62
N ASN A 96 33.78 17.96 -20.62
CA ASN A 96 35.25 17.88 -20.71
C ASN A 96 35.69 16.55 -21.36
N PHE A 97 35.47 16.42 -22.67
CA PHE A 97 35.72 15.17 -23.43
C PHE A 97 37.20 14.93 -23.77
N GLY A 98 38.04 15.97 -23.66
CA GLY A 98 39.43 15.93 -24.10
C GLY A 98 39.57 15.80 -25.62
N THR A 99 40.70 16.25 -26.17
CA THR A 99 40.98 16.22 -27.62
C THR A 99 41.75 14.97 -28.07
N ASP A 100 42.15 14.11 -27.13
CA ASP A 100 42.87 12.86 -27.41
C ASP A 100 41.90 11.68 -27.51
N LEU A 101 42.15 10.75 -28.43
CA LEU A 101 41.32 9.57 -28.68
C LEU A 101 41.12 8.74 -27.41
N GLY A 102 42.16 8.63 -26.57
CA GLY A 102 42.07 7.95 -25.28
C GLY A 102 41.14 8.63 -24.28
N ALA A 103 41.02 9.96 -24.32
CA ALA A 103 40.10 10.72 -23.47
C ALA A 103 38.64 10.52 -23.92
N VAL A 104 38.39 10.51 -25.23
CA VAL A 104 37.06 10.24 -25.81
C VAL A 104 36.61 8.81 -25.51
N GLU A 105 37.50 7.81 -25.61
CA GLU A 105 37.20 6.43 -25.24
C GLU A 105 36.89 6.28 -23.74
N ALA A 106 37.65 6.94 -22.86
CA ALA A 106 37.37 6.93 -21.43
C ALA A 106 36.03 7.60 -21.09
N ALA A 107 35.70 8.72 -21.75
CA ALA A 107 34.42 9.39 -21.62
C ALA A 107 33.25 8.53 -22.13
N THR A 108 33.48 7.75 -23.20
CA THR A 108 32.50 6.80 -23.75
C THR A 108 32.21 5.68 -22.76
N ARG A 109 33.23 5.03 -22.19
CA ARG A 109 33.03 3.98 -21.18
C ARG A 109 32.30 4.50 -19.94
N LYS A 110 32.61 5.74 -19.52
CA LYS A 110 31.90 6.40 -18.41
C LYS A 110 30.42 6.62 -18.75
N HIS A 111 30.12 7.00 -19.99
CA HIS A 111 28.75 7.17 -20.46
C HIS A 111 27.98 5.84 -20.51
N GLU A 112 28.58 4.77 -21.03
CA GLU A 112 27.97 3.42 -21.06
C GLU A 112 27.67 2.88 -19.64
N ALA A 113 28.58 3.11 -18.69
CA ALA A 113 28.35 2.77 -17.29
C ALA A 113 27.17 3.58 -16.70
N ILE A 114 27.06 4.86 -17.07
CA ILE A 114 25.95 5.72 -16.69
C ILE A 114 24.63 5.22 -17.29
N GLU A 115 24.59 4.84 -18.57
CA GLU A 115 23.40 4.28 -19.23
C GLU A 115 22.96 2.96 -18.57
N THR A 116 23.91 2.08 -18.24
CA THR A 116 23.64 0.80 -17.56
C THR A 116 23.01 1.02 -16.19
N ASP A 117 23.63 1.88 -15.38
CA ASP A 117 23.07 2.29 -14.08
C ASP A 117 21.67 2.89 -14.24
N ILE A 118 21.46 3.67 -15.30
CA ILE A 118 20.18 4.34 -15.54
C ILE A 118 19.11 3.32 -15.90
N GLY A 119 19.41 2.37 -16.78
CA GLY A 119 18.53 1.25 -17.10
C GLY A 119 18.03 0.50 -15.85
N ALA A 120 18.90 0.32 -14.83
CA ALA A 120 18.51 -0.32 -13.58
C ALA A 120 17.49 0.49 -12.73
N TYR A 121 17.35 1.80 -12.95
CA TYR A 121 16.31 2.60 -12.28
C TYR A 121 14.94 2.51 -12.96
N TRP A 122 14.86 2.05 -14.21
CA TRP A 122 13.59 1.95 -14.93
C TRP A 122 12.57 1.10 -14.16
N GLU A 123 12.99 -0.05 -13.63
CA GLU A 123 12.12 -0.93 -12.83
C GLU A 123 11.50 -0.21 -11.64
N ARG A 124 12.25 0.72 -11.02
CA ARG A 124 11.76 1.53 -9.89
C ARG A 124 10.77 2.60 -10.33
N VAL A 125 10.99 3.21 -11.50
CA VAL A 125 10.04 4.16 -12.10
C VAL A 125 8.74 3.45 -12.50
N ALA A 126 8.83 2.27 -13.10
CA ALA A 126 7.69 1.43 -13.45
C ALA A 126 6.89 0.99 -12.21
N ALA A 127 7.57 0.65 -11.10
CA ALA A 127 6.91 0.33 -9.84
C ALA A 127 6.13 1.53 -9.27
N VAL A 128 6.69 2.75 -9.38
CA VAL A 128 5.99 3.99 -8.98
C VAL A 128 4.73 4.22 -9.82
N GLU A 129 4.82 3.96 -11.12
CA GLU A 129 3.68 4.07 -12.04
C GLU A 129 2.58 3.05 -11.71
N SER A 130 2.95 1.78 -11.46
CA SER A 130 2.00 0.71 -11.08
C SER A 130 1.21 1.08 -9.83
N VAL A 131 1.92 1.47 -8.77
CA VAL A 131 1.30 1.84 -7.49
C VAL A 131 0.37 3.05 -7.65
N ALA A 132 0.77 4.05 -8.42
CA ALA A 132 -0.09 5.21 -8.68
C ALA A 132 -1.37 4.81 -9.44
N LYS A 133 -1.30 3.85 -10.37
CA LYS A 133 -2.47 3.30 -11.09
C LYS A 133 -3.39 2.50 -10.17
N GLU A 134 -2.83 1.73 -9.24
CA GLU A 134 -3.60 0.99 -8.22
C GLU A 134 -4.37 1.96 -7.31
N LEU A 135 -3.71 2.99 -6.78
CA LEU A 135 -4.34 4.03 -5.96
C LEU A 135 -5.43 4.81 -6.74
N GLU A 136 -5.24 5.01 -8.04
CA GLU A 136 -6.27 5.56 -8.93
C GLU A 136 -7.48 4.64 -9.06
N ALA A 137 -7.26 3.34 -9.27
CA ALA A 137 -8.33 2.34 -9.38
C ALA A 137 -9.16 2.22 -8.10
N GLU A 138 -8.51 2.32 -6.94
CA GLU A 138 -9.14 2.27 -5.62
C GLU A 138 -9.85 3.58 -5.21
N ARG A 139 -9.78 4.63 -6.05
CA ARG A 139 -10.34 5.96 -5.77
C ARG A 139 -9.81 6.56 -4.47
N TYR A 140 -8.50 6.49 -4.27
CA TYR A 140 -7.84 7.13 -3.12
C TYR A 140 -8.23 8.60 -3.00
N HIS A 141 -8.46 9.05 -1.76
CA HIS A 141 -9.02 10.38 -1.48
C HIS A 141 -8.19 11.55 -2.04
N ASP A 142 -6.88 11.39 -2.17
CA ASP A 142 -5.97 12.39 -2.75
C ASP A 142 -5.27 11.86 -4.01
N VAL A 143 -6.05 11.17 -4.86
CA VAL A 143 -5.56 10.62 -6.13
C VAL A 143 -4.88 11.69 -6.99
N ARG A 144 -5.41 12.92 -7.03
CA ARG A 144 -4.87 14.03 -7.82
C ARG A 144 -3.42 14.35 -7.47
N ARG A 145 -3.08 14.37 -6.18
CA ARG A 145 -1.70 14.62 -5.74
C ARG A 145 -0.77 13.46 -6.09
N VAL A 146 -1.26 12.22 -5.99
CA VAL A 146 -0.50 11.01 -6.37
C VAL A 146 -0.22 11.02 -7.88
N THR A 147 -1.23 11.27 -8.70
CA THR A 147 -1.12 11.40 -10.17
C THR A 147 -0.11 12.49 -10.54
N ALA A 148 -0.21 13.69 -9.95
CA ALA A 148 0.73 14.78 -10.22
C ALA A 148 2.19 14.43 -9.87
N ARG A 149 2.40 13.70 -8.76
CA ARG A 149 3.75 13.27 -8.35
C ARG A 149 4.29 12.17 -9.24
N ARG A 150 3.45 11.21 -9.66
CA ARG A 150 3.79 10.20 -10.67
C ARG A 150 4.22 10.87 -11.97
N ASP A 151 3.41 11.79 -12.48
CA ASP A 151 3.67 12.47 -13.76
C ASP A 151 4.96 13.28 -13.72
N ASN A 152 5.26 13.94 -12.60
CA ASN A 152 6.54 14.62 -12.43
C ASN A 152 7.73 13.64 -12.47
N VAL A 153 7.61 12.46 -11.84
CA VAL A 153 8.67 11.43 -11.90
C VAL A 153 8.87 10.93 -13.32
N LEU A 154 7.79 10.66 -14.06
CA LEU A 154 7.86 10.22 -15.46
C LEU A 154 8.48 11.30 -16.35
N ARG A 155 8.11 12.57 -16.17
CA ARG A 155 8.71 13.69 -16.90
C ARG A 155 10.20 13.84 -16.63
N LEU A 156 10.63 13.74 -15.37
CA LEU A 156 12.06 13.79 -15.01
C LEU A 156 12.83 12.61 -15.61
N TRP A 157 12.21 11.44 -15.65
CA TRP A 157 12.78 10.26 -16.29
C TRP A 157 12.93 10.44 -17.81
N GLU A 158 11.94 11.00 -18.48
CA GLU A 158 12.02 11.32 -19.91
C GLU A 158 13.13 12.33 -20.20
N TYR A 159 13.19 13.40 -19.41
CA TYR A 159 14.25 14.40 -19.51
C TYR A 159 15.65 13.79 -19.31
N LEU A 160 15.80 12.80 -18.42
CA LEU A 160 17.06 12.06 -18.27
C LEU A 160 17.49 11.37 -19.55
N LYS A 161 16.55 10.65 -20.19
CA LYS A 161 16.82 9.91 -21.41
C LYS A 161 17.25 10.85 -22.52
N GLU A 162 16.61 12.01 -22.63
CA GLU A 162 16.99 13.06 -23.58
C GLU A 162 18.41 13.58 -23.33
N LEU A 163 18.77 13.88 -22.07
CA LEU A 163 20.12 14.32 -21.71
C LEU A 163 21.18 13.25 -22.04
N LEU A 164 20.89 11.97 -21.79
CA LEU A 164 21.80 10.88 -22.15
C LEU A 164 21.94 10.75 -23.65
N ALA A 165 20.83 10.78 -24.39
CA ALA A 165 20.85 10.69 -25.85
C ALA A 165 21.66 11.83 -26.46
N ALA A 166 21.44 13.07 -26.02
CA ALA A 166 22.20 14.23 -26.46
C ALA A 166 23.71 14.10 -26.13
N ARG A 167 24.05 13.59 -24.94
CA ARG A 167 25.45 13.32 -24.58
C ARG A 167 26.07 12.24 -25.48
N ARG A 168 25.31 11.20 -25.81
CA ARG A 168 25.76 10.11 -26.70
C ARG A 168 26.03 10.61 -28.11
N GLU A 169 25.14 11.42 -28.66
CA GLU A 169 25.33 12.05 -29.98
C GLU A 169 26.60 12.89 -30.02
N ARG A 170 26.84 13.71 -28.99
CA ARG A 170 28.07 14.52 -28.88
C ARG A 170 29.32 13.65 -28.79
N LEU A 171 29.30 12.58 -28.00
CA LEU A 171 30.43 11.62 -27.90
C LEU A 171 30.71 10.93 -29.22
N ASN A 172 29.67 10.51 -29.96
CA ASN A 172 29.82 9.89 -31.27
C ASN A 172 30.40 10.87 -32.29
N ALA A 173 29.94 12.12 -32.31
CA ALA A 173 30.47 13.16 -33.19
C ALA A 173 31.96 13.47 -32.94
N HIS A 174 32.44 13.30 -31.71
CA HIS A 174 33.87 13.41 -31.38
C HIS A 174 34.68 12.15 -31.72
N ARG A 175 34.03 11.00 -31.91
CA ARG A 175 34.66 9.71 -32.22
C ARG A 175 34.83 9.49 -33.73
N GLU A 176 33.92 10.01 -34.54
CA GLU A 176 33.98 9.94 -36.00
C GLU A 176 34.49 11.28 -36.58
N PRO A 177 35.74 11.36 -37.10
CA PRO A 177 36.18 12.56 -37.81
C PRO A 177 35.33 12.77 -39.07
N PRO A 178 35.02 14.02 -39.47
CA PRO A 178 34.21 14.28 -40.65
C PRO A 178 34.85 13.65 -41.88
N GLU A 179 34.10 12.82 -42.61
CA GLU A 179 34.52 12.29 -43.91
C GLU A 179 34.86 13.49 -44.81
N THR A 180 36.12 13.54 -45.24
CA THR A 180 36.61 14.56 -46.16
C THR A 180 36.06 14.23 -47.54
N VAL A 181 35.19 15.12 -48.05
CA VAL A 181 34.73 15.16 -49.45
C VAL A 181 35.90 15.51 -50.38
#